data_AF-A0AAW0GEQ0-F1
#
_entry.id   AF-A0AAW0GEQ0-F1
#
_cell.length_a   1.000
_cell.length_b   1.000
_cell.length_c   1.000
_cell.angle_alpha   90.00
_cell.angle_beta   90.00
_cell.angle_gamma   90.00
#
_symmetry.space_group_name_H-M   'P 1'
#
loop_
_entity.id
_entity.type
_entity.pdbx_description
1 polymer ?
#
loop_
_entity_poly.entity_id
_entity_poly.type
_entity_poly.pdbx_seq_one_letter_code
_entity_poly.pdbx_strand_id
1 'polypeptide(L)'
;MNMCLFCANYRLAPSLFLAIIIVFLSSETSYSRTSFGIFPRAGGCFEDAWRFWPKNSVGNILDMTLQILEEVALLHDQNIAHRGFFECHPESLLSDEIAVDKPRVYIIDFELAIDFPVDHPPEERVCTGVPCPKWYSRDDYTRPCSPEIDDNSPWCPFNLDVWQLG
;
A
#
# COMPACT_ATOMS: atom_id res chain seq x y z
N MET A 1 -14.78 16.90 11.06
CA MET A 1 -13.32 16.80 11.26
C MET A 1 -13.07 15.34 11.56
N ASN A 2 -12.87 14.53 10.50
CA ASN A 2 -12.85 13.07 10.63
C ASN A 2 -11.40 12.61 10.48
N MET A 3 -10.91 12.02 11.56
CA MET A 3 -9.53 11.66 11.83
C MET A 3 -9.35 10.19 11.45
N CYS A 4 -8.56 9.90 10.41
CA CYS A 4 -8.06 8.54 10.20
C CYS A 4 -6.94 8.30 11.21
N LEU A 5 -7.21 7.51 12.24
CA LEU A 5 -6.20 6.98 13.16
C LEU A 5 -5.55 5.77 12.51
N PHE A 6 -4.24 5.78 12.26
CA PHE A 6 -3.45 4.54 12.29
C PHE A 6 -2.02 4.81 12.79
N CYS A 7 -1.61 3.95 13.75
CA CYS A 7 -0.29 3.92 14.37
C CYS A 7 0.74 3.39 13.38
N ALA A 8 1.83 4.11 13.14
CA ALA A 8 3.01 3.54 12.50
C ALA A 8 4.24 3.74 13.39
N ASN A 9 4.80 2.64 13.88
CA ASN A 9 6.11 2.57 14.52
C ASN A 9 7.24 2.46 13.46
N TYR A 10 6.99 2.91 12.23
CA TYR A 10 7.93 2.81 11.13
C TYR A 10 8.52 4.20 10.86
N ARG A 11 9.78 4.38 11.29
CA ARG A 11 10.64 5.43 10.71
C ARG A 11 10.97 4.99 9.30
N LEU A 12 10.10 5.32 8.36
CA LEU A 12 10.38 5.19 6.93
C LEU A 12 11.68 5.96 6.63
N ALA A 13 12.60 5.31 5.92
CA ALA A 13 13.91 5.86 5.64
C ALA A 13 13.81 7.25 4.96
N PRO A 14 14.74 8.18 5.22
CA PRO A 14 14.79 9.49 4.55
C PRO A 14 14.83 9.43 3.02
N SER A 15 15.11 8.26 2.43
CA SER A 15 15.13 8.02 0.99
C SER A 15 13.75 7.84 0.35
N LEU A 16 12.69 7.60 1.13
CA LEU A 16 11.31 7.51 0.64
C LEU A 16 10.67 8.89 0.35
N PHE A 17 11.38 9.98 0.65
CA PHE A 17 10.92 11.36 0.49
C PHE A 17 10.75 11.81 -0.99
N LEU A 18 11.05 10.95 -1.96
CA LEU A 18 11.04 11.28 -3.40
C LEU A 18 9.95 10.57 -4.21
N ALA A 19 9.21 9.62 -3.63
CA ALA A 19 8.13 8.95 -4.34
C ALA A 19 6.86 9.80 -4.29
N ILE A 20 6.41 10.26 -5.46
CA ILE A 20 5.30 11.23 -5.64
C ILE A 20 3.93 10.66 -5.22
N ILE A 21 3.84 9.33 -5.03
CA ILE A 21 2.59 8.55 -4.96
C ILE A 21 2.55 7.67 -3.69
N ILE A 22 3.57 7.69 -2.83
CA ILE A 22 3.44 7.16 -1.46
C ILE A 22 2.78 8.24 -0.61
N VAL A 23 1.78 7.88 0.20
CA VAL A 23 1.18 8.86 1.11
C VAL A 23 2.24 9.39 2.07
N PHE A 24 2.64 10.63 1.83
CA PHE A 24 3.64 11.32 2.63
C PHE A 24 3.08 11.57 4.04
N LEU A 25 3.82 11.14 5.05
CA LEU A 25 3.57 11.54 6.44
C LEU A 25 3.87 13.03 6.57
N SER A 26 2.83 13.85 6.55
CA SER A 26 2.94 15.31 6.63
C SER A 26 3.48 15.76 7.99
N SER A 27 3.00 15.12 9.05
CA SER A 27 3.52 15.32 10.40
C SER A 27 3.12 14.16 11.30
N GLU A 28 3.95 13.85 12.29
CA GLU A 28 3.62 12.93 13.37
C GLU A 28 3.34 13.72 14.65
N THR A 29 2.28 13.37 15.38
CA THR A 29 2.03 13.87 16.73
C THR A 29 1.90 12.71 17.69
N SER A 30 2.65 12.74 18.79
CA SER A 30 2.58 11.73 19.85
C SER A 30 1.75 12.23 21.03
N TYR A 31 0.83 11.41 21.53
CA TYR A 31 0.14 11.66 22.79
C TYR A 31 0.19 10.39 23.67
N SER A 32 0.78 10.52 24.85
CA SER A 32 1.01 9.39 25.77
C SER A 32 1.85 8.27 25.13
N ARG A 33 1.24 7.13 24.80
CA ARG A 33 1.87 5.97 24.13
C ARG A 33 1.34 5.74 22.71
N THR A 34 0.64 6.71 22.16
CA THR A 34 0.02 6.63 20.83
C THR A 34 0.63 7.68 19.92
N SER A 35 1.12 7.26 18.76
CA SER A 35 1.54 8.14 17.67
C SER A 35 0.43 8.27 16.65
N PHE A 36 0.21 9.49 16.17
CA PHE A 36 -0.76 9.84 15.14
C PHE A 36 -0.02 10.38 13.93
N GLY A 37 -0.19 9.73 12.78
CA GLY A 37 0.28 10.25 11.51
C GLY A 37 -0.78 11.13 10.85
N ILE A 38 -0.36 12.30 10.34
CA ILE A 38 -1.20 13.14 9.48
C ILE A 38 -0.83 12.85 8.03
N PHE A 39 -1.84 12.46 7.26
CA PHE A 39 -1.69 12.03 5.88
C PHE A 39 -2.66 12.81 4.97
N PRO A 40 -2.32 13.02 3.69
CA PRO A 40 -3.28 13.39 2.67
C PRO A 40 -4.52 12.50 2.73
N ARG A 41 -5.70 13.11 2.67
CA ARG A 41 -6.96 12.37 2.69
C ARG A 41 -7.12 11.65 1.35
N ALA A 42 -7.21 10.32 1.37
CA ALA A 42 -7.66 9.51 0.25
C ALA A 42 -9.19 9.60 0.08
N GLY A 43 -9.66 9.54 -1.17
CA GLY A 43 -11.06 9.81 -1.56
C GLY A 43 -11.88 8.56 -1.81
N GLY A 44 -11.23 7.41 -2.01
CA GLY A 44 -11.83 6.10 -2.25
C GLY A 44 -10.76 5.01 -2.28
N CYS A 45 -11.15 3.77 -2.61
CA CYS A 45 -10.20 2.69 -2.86
C CYS A 45 -10.06 2.40 -4.36
N PHE A 46 -8.98 1.71 -4.77
CA PHE A 46 -8.78 1.34 -6.18
C PHE A 46 -9.90 0.42 -6.70
N GLU A 47 -10.43 -0.45 -5.84
CA GLU A 47 -11.54 -1.34 -6.17
C GLU A 47 -12.82 -0.56 -6.55
N ASP A 48 -13.09 0.56 -5.89
CA ASP A 48 -14.23 1.44 -6.21
C ASP A 48 -14.10 2.06 -7.61
N ALA A 49 -12.86 2.35 -8.04
CA ALA A 49 -12.60 2.88 -9.37
C ALA A 49 -12.93 1.88 -10.50
N TRP A 50 -12.97 0.58 -10.19
CA TRP A 50 -13.30 -0.52 -11.11
C TRP A 50 -14.77 -0.97 -11.02
N ARG A 51 -15.34 -1.04 -9.80
CA ARG A 51 -16.62 -1.71 -9.53
C ARG A 51 -17.85 -0.82 -9.61
N PHE A 52 -17.78 0.41 -9.12
CA PHE A 52 -18.96 1.24 -8.92
C PHE A 52 -18.96 2.42 -9.88
N TRP A 53 -19.73 2.26 -10.97
CA TRP A 53 -20.09 3.31 -11.93
C TRP A 53 -18.92 3.74 -12.86
N PRO A 54 -19.05 3.59 -14.19
CA PRO A 54 -17.99 3.97 -15.11
C PRO A 54 -17.99 5.50 -15.31
N LYS A 55 -17.61 6.25 -14.27
CA LYS A 55 -17.17 7.64 -14.43
C LYS A 55 -15.71 7.71 -14.88
N ASN A 56 -14.94 6.64 -14.71
CA ASN A 56 -13.55 6.55 -15.15
C ASN A 56 -13.46 6.03 -16.59
N SER A 57 -12.63 6.68 -17.40
CA SER A 57 -12.22 6.14 -18.69
C SER A 57 -11.29 4.93 -18.50
N VAL A 58 -11.23 4.04 -19.49
CA VAL A 58 -10.22 2.96 -19.52
C VAL A 58 -8.80 3.54 -19.39
N GLY A 59 -8.55 4.70 -20.02
CA GLY A 59 -7.27 5.40 -19.92
C GLY A 59 -6.92 5.80 -18.49
N ASN A 60 -7.90 6.31 -17.72
CA ASN A 60 -7.70 6.63 -16.31
C ASN A 60 -7.35 5.40 -15.49
N ILE A 61 -8.00 4.27 -15.76
CA ILE A 61 -7.72 3.03 -15.04
C ILE A 61 -6.31 2.54 -15.36
N LEU A 62 -5.91 2.55 -16.62
CA LEU A 62 -4.56 2.16 -17.02
C LEU A 62 -3.50 3.09 -16.43
N ASP A 63 -3.74 4.41 -16.43
CA ASP A 63 -2.86 5.39 -15.80
C ASP A 63 -2.73 5.15 -14.28
N MET A 64 -3.80 4.74 -13.60
CA MET A 64 -3.76 4.36 -12.18
C MET A 64 -2.99 3.05 -11.97
N THR A 65 -3.23 2.03 -12.79
CA THR A 65 -2.50 0.75 -12.73
C THR A 65 -1.01 0.96 -12.96
N LEU A 66 -0.62 1.80 -13.92
CA LEU A 66 0.77 2.12 -14.18
C LEU A 66 1.43 2.81 -12.98
N GLN A 67 0.75 3.77 -12.35
CA GLN A 67 1.25 4.40 -11.13
C GLN A 67 1.47 3.38 -9.99
N ILE A 68 0.55 2.42 -9.79
CA ILE A 68 0.73 1.38 -8.77
C ILE A 68 1.96 0.51 -9.07
N LEU A 69 2.12 0.09 -10.33
CA LEU A 69 3.24 -0.75 -10.76
C LEU A 69 4.59 -0.04 -10.60
N GLU A 70 4.66 1.25 -10.96
CA GLU A 70 5.87 2.07 -10.79
C GLU A 70 6.26 2.18 -9.31
N GLU A 71 5.28 2.38 -8.43
CA GLU A 71 5.53 2.51 -6.99
C GLU A 71 5.90 1.19 -6.32
N VAL A 72 5.26 0.08 -6.70
CA VAL A 72 5.66 -1.26 -6.23
C VAL A 72 7.11 -1.55 -6.65
N ALA A 73 7.48 -1.20 -7.90
CA ALA A 73 8.85 -1.34 -8.36
C ALA A 73 9.83 -0.47 -7.55
N LEU A 74 9.45 0.76 -7.20
CA LEU A 74 10.27 1.64 -6.35
C LEU A 74 10.46 1.08 -4.93
N LEU A 75 9.39 0.57 -4.31
CA LEU A 75 9.48 -0.08 -2.99
C LEU A 75 10.42 -1.28 -3.05
N HIS A 76 10.30 -2.10 -4.10
CA HIS A 76 11.12 -3.29 -4.28
C HIS A 76 12.60 -2.95 -4.50
N ASP A 77 12.91 -1.88 -5.23
CA ASP A 77 14.29 -1.35 -5.39
C ASP A 77 14.90 -0.91 -4.05
N GLN A 78 14.05 -0.42 -3.13
CA GLN A 78 14.45 -0.07 -1.77
C GLN A 78 14.46 -1.26 -0.79
N ASN A 79 14.22 -2.47 -1.28
CA ASN A 79 14.08 -3.69 -0.48
C ASN A 79 12.90 -3.66 0.52
N ILE A 80 11.85 -2.92 0.18
CA ILE A 80 10.62 -2.83 0.96
C ILE A 80 9.54 -3.65 0.27
N ALA A 81 8.97 -4.62 0.99
CA ALA A 81 7.76 -5.33 0.55
C ALA A 81 6.55 -4.78 1.30
N HIS A 82 5.49 -4.38 0.57
CA HIS A 82 4.35 -3.65 1.14
C HIS A 82 3.38 -4.55 1.90
N ARG A 83 2.99 -5.69 1.29
CA ARG A 83 2.13 -6.75 1.85
C ARG A 83 0.72 -6.30 2.27
N GLY A 84 0.36 -5.04 1.99
CA GLY A 84 -0.84 -4.36 2.47
C GLY A 84 -1.86 -4.10 1.36
N PHE A 85 -2.71 -3.09 1.55
CA PHE A 85 -3.75 -2.71 0.59
C PHE A 85 -3.35 -1.46 -0.22
N PHE A 86 -3.74 -1.41 -1.49
CA PHE A 86 -3.54 -0.25 -2.35
C PHE A 86 -4.81 0.62 -2.37
N GLU A 87 -4.74 1.86 -1.86
CA GLU A 87 -5.83 2.84 -2.02
C GLU A 87 -5.59 3.77 -3.20
N CYS A 88 -6.65 4.42 -3.69
CA CYS A 88 -6.57 5.29 -4.87
C CYS A 88 -7.42 6.53 -4.66
N HIS A 89 -6.91 7.71 -5.07
CA HIS A 89 -7.73 8.90 -5.14
C HIS A 89 -7.83 9.40 -6.59
N PRO A 90 -8.87 8.98 -7.34
CA PRO A 90 -9.21 9.69 -8.55
C PRO A 90 -9.83 11.01 -8.08
N GLU A 91 -9.04 12.08 -8.04
CA GLU A 91 -9.48 13.45 -7.74
C GLU A 91 -10.72 13.83 -8.57
N SER A 92 -10.88 13.17 -9.73
CA SER A 92 -12.01 13.21 -10.65
C SER A 92 -13.35 12.66 -10.14
N LEU A 93 -13.43 11.90 -9.03
CA LEU A 93 -14.67 11.20 -8.66
C LEU A 93 -15.66 12.06 -7.85
N LEU A 94 -15.19 13.10 -7.14
CA LEU A 94 -16.01 13.86 -6.20
C LEU A 94 -16.52 15.19 -6.77
N SER A 95 -15.81 15.76 -7.74
CA SER A 95 -16.30 16.88 -8.52
C SER A 95 -17.06 16.33 -9.73
N ASP A 96 -18.34 16.66 -9.92
CA ASP A 96 -19.04 16.48 -11.21
C ASP A 96 -18.45 17.40 -12.33
N GLU A 97 -17.15 17.64 -12.27
CA GLU A 97 -16.34 18.46 -13.14
C GLU A 97 -15.42 17.55 -13.96
N ILE A 98 -15.17 17.93 -15.21
CA ILE A 98 -14.18 17.27 -16.06
C ILE A 98 -12.84 17.42 -15.35
N ALA A 99 -12.26 16.30 -14.91
CA ALA A 99 -10.95 16.31 -14.29
C ALA A 99 -9.93 16.89 -15.26
N VAL A 100 -9.39 18.05 -14.89
CA VAL A 100 -8.34 18.74 -15.64
C VAL A 100 -7.02 17.95 -15.53
N ASP A 101 -6.88 17.14 -14.46
CA ASP A 101 -5.69 16.37 -14.14
C ASP A 101 -5.94 14.85 -14.14
N LYS A 102 -4.87 14.09 -14.37
CA LYS A 102 -4.88 12.62 -14.32
C LYS A 102 -5.18 12.13 -12.90
N PRO A 103 -5.87 10.99 -12.73
CA PRO A 103 -6.10 10.40 -11.42
C PRO A 103 -4.77 10.06 -10.74
N ARG A 104 -4.67 10.26 -9.42
CA ARG A 104 -3.48 9.95 -8.63
C ARG A 104 -3.76 8.77 -7.71
N VAL A 105 -2.88 7.78 -7.73
CA VAL A 105 -2.97 6.67 -6.78
C VAL A 105 -2.19 7.00 -5.53
N TYR A 106 -2.50 6.37 -4.39
CA TYR A 106 -1.58 6.43 -3.28
C TYR A 106 -1.44 5.09 -2.55
N ILE A 107 -0.20 4.60 -2.41
CA ILE A 107 0.05 3.44 -1.57
C ILE A 107 -0.04 3.89 -0.10
N ILE A 108 -0.93 3.26 0.66
CA ILE A 108 -1.14 3.51 2.08
C ILE A 108 -0.91 2.24 2.89
N ASP A 109 -1.14 2.32 4.20
CA ASP A 109 -1.29 1.14 5.06
C ASP A 109 -0.06 0.22 5.04
N PHE A 110 1.07 0.79 5.44
CA PHE A 110 2.35 0.10 5.57
C PHE A 110 2.45 -0.73 6.87
N GLU A 111 1.33 -1.08 7.52
CA GLU A 111 1.36 -1.78 8.82
C GLU A 111 2.02 -3.17 8.71
N LEU A 112 1.84 -3.81 7.57
CA LEU A 112 2.37 -5.13 7.23
C LEU A 112 3.69 -5.06 6.46
N ALA A 113 4.13 -3.87 6.09
CA ALA A 113 5.32 -3.69 5.26
C ALA A 113 6.57 -4.16 5.99
N ILE A 114 7.52 -4.71 5.24
CA ILE A 114 8.80 -5.17 5.75
C ILE A 114 9.89 -4.47 4.94
N ASP A 115 10.80 -3.83 5.67
CA ASP A 115 12.04 -3.26 5.15
C ASP A 115 13.19 -4.24 5.41
N PHE A 116 13.83 -4.72 4.35
CA PHE A 116 15.02 -5.56 4.43
C PHE A 116 16.28 -4.69 4.32
N PRO A 117 17.27 -4.86 5.21
CA PRO A 117 18.54 -4.16 5.09
C PRO A 117 19.18 -4.36 3.72
N VAL A 118 19.88 -3.35 3.20
CA VAL A 118 20.55 -3.39 1.89
C VAL A 118 21.50 -4.59 1.77
N ASP A 119 22.22 -4.89 2.85
CA ASP A 119 23.19 -5.99 2.90
C ASP A 119 22.55 -7.37 3.13
N HIS A 120 21.22 -7.43 3.28
CA HIS A 120 20.50 -8.68 3.52
C HIS A 120 20.48 -9.51 2.23
N PRO A 121 20.94 -10.78 2.25
CA PRO A 121 20.98 -11.63 1.06
C PRO A 121 19.59 -11.79 0.44
N PRO A 122 19.43 -11.66 -0.89
CA PRO A 122 18.12 -11.80 -1.55
C PRO A 122 17.41 -13.12 -1.23
N GLU A 123 18.15 -14.22 -1.14
CA GLU A 123 17.63 -15.55 -0.81
C GLU A 123 17.06 -15.66 0.62
N GLU A 124 17.49 -14.78 1.53
CA GLU A 124 17.00 -14.75 2.91
C GLU A 124 15.83 -13.79 3.10
N ARG A 125 15.45 -13.00 2.08
CA ARG A 125 14.33 -12.04 2.14
C ARG A 125 13.00 -12.77 1.99
N VAL A 126 12.69 -13.62 2.96
CA VAL A 126 11.51 -14.49 2.98
C VAL A 126 10.63 -14.24 4.19
N CYS A 127 9.35 -14.53 4.05
CA CYS A 127 8.36 -14.51 5.10
C CYS A 127 7.81 -15.93 5.36
N THR A 128 7.22 -16.13 6.53
CA THR A 128 6.50 -17.35 6.89
C THR A 128 5.14 -17.01 7.47
N GLY A 129 4.16 -17.90 7.31
CA GLY A 129 2.78 -17.68 7.74
C GLY A 129 2.04 -16.65 6.88
N VAL A 130 0.82 -16.31 7.28
CA VAL A 130 -0.02 -15.32 6.57
C VAL A 130 0.45 -13.88 6.86
N PRO A 131 0.28 -12.94 5.93
CA PRO A 131 0.62 -11.54 6.13
C PRO A 131 -0.42 -10.86 7.04
N CYS A 132 -0.34 -11.13 8.33
CA CYS A 132 -1.18 -10.51 9.35
C CYS A 132 -0.32 -10.03 10.52
N PRO A 133 -0.84 -9.10 11.35
CA PRO A 133 -0.21 -8.78 12.62
C PRO A 133 -0.08 -10.04 13.47
N LYS A 134 0.96 -10.14 14.32
CA LYS A 134 1.23 -11.34 15.14
C LYS A 134 0.09 -11.78 16.08
N TRP A 135 -0.87 -10.91 16.33
CA TRP A 135 -2.04 -11.15 17.17
C TRP A 135 -3.28 -11.62 16.38
N TYR A 136 -3.20 -11.67 15.05
CA TYR A 136 -4.21 -12.26 14.17
C TYR A 136 -3.94 -13.75 13.95
N SER A 137 -4.99 -14.57 13.90
CA SER A 137 -4.86 -15.97 13.51
C SER A 137 -5.02 -16.14 11.99
N ARG A 138 -4.56 -17.27 11.44
CA ARG A 138 -4.82 -17.64 10.04
C ARG A 138 -6.33 -17.73 9.75
N ASP A 139 -7.12 -18.17 10.73
CA ASP A 139 -8.58 -18.32 10.58
C ASP A 139 -9.30 -16.97 10.50
N ASP A 140 -8.67 -15.90 11.01
CA ASP A 140 -9.19 -14.53 10.94
C ASP A 140 -8.75 -13.80 9.65
N TYR A 141 -7.82 -14.38 8.88
CA TYR A 141 -7.33 -13.79 7.63
C TYR A 141 -8.31 -14.09 6.49
N THR A 142 -9.11 -13.09 6.12
CA THR A 142 -10.18 -13.23 5.12
C THR A 142 -9.74 -12.88 3.70
N ARG A 143 -8.52 -12.36 3.52
CA ARG A 143 -8.05 -11.97 2.19
C ARG A 143 -7.57 -13.20 1.42
N PRO A 144 -7.70 -13.20 0.09
CA PRO A 144 -7.09 -14.21 -0.75
C PRO A 144 -5.58 -14.32 -0.48
N CYS A 145 -5.07 -15.53 -0.28
CA CYS A 145 -3.64 -15.82 -0.19
C CYS A 145 -3.12 -16.30 -1.53
N SER A 146 -1.88 -15.92 -1.85
CA SER A 146 -1.17 -16.54 -2.95
C SER A 146 -0.90 -18.02 -2.63
N PRO A 147 -0.83 -18.90 -3.65
CA PRO A 147 -0.64 -20.33 -3.44
C PRO A 147 0.63 -20.66 -2.64
N GLU A 148 1.69 -19.85 -2.73
CA GLU A 148 2.93 -20.06 -1.98
C GLU A 148 2.80 -19.80 -0.47
N ILE A 149 1.77 -19.10 0.00
CA ILE A 149 1.56 -18.81 1.43
C ILE A 149 0.89 -19.99 2.16
N ASP A 150 0.18 -20.85 1.44
CA ASP A 150 -0.67 -21.90 2.02
C ASP A 150 0.10 -23.12 2.56
N ASP A 151 1.34 -23.32 2.14
CA ASP A 151 2.13 -24.52 2.49
C ASP A 151 3.01 -24.33 3.75
N ASN A 152 2.88 -23.20 4.47
CA ASN A 152 3.76 -22.82 5.58
C ASN A 152 5.28 -22.82 5.24
N SER A 153 5.62 -22.90 3.96
CA SER A 153 6.98 -22.78 3.47
C SER A 153 7.39 -21.30 3.42
N PRO A 154 8.70 -21.00 3.49
CA PRO A 154 9.18 -19.64 3.29
C PRO A 154 8.79 -19.13 1.90
N TRP A 155 8.20 -17.94 1.84
CA TRP A 155 7.73 -17.30 0.62
C TRP A 155 8.33 -15.91 0.42
N CYS A 156 8.43 -15.48 -0.84
CA CYS A 156 8.99 -14.18 -1.20
C CYS A 156 7.93 -13.08 -1.01
N PRO A 157 8.15 -12.07 -0.15
CA PRO A 157 7.17 -11.04 0.11
C PRO A 157 7.00 -10.07 -1.06
N PHE A 158 8.01 -9.92 -1.91
CA PHE A 158 7.91 -9.12 -3.14
C PHE A 158 6.98 -9.78 -4.17
N ASN A 159 6.95 -11.12 -4.24
CA ASN A 159 6.02 -11.84 -5.11
C ASN A 159 4.56 -11.68 -4.65
N LEU A 160 4.33 -11.58 -3.34
CA LEU A 160 3.00 -11.30 -2.80
C LEU A 160 2.49 -9.95 -3.29
N ASP A 161 3.31 -8.90 -3.25
CA ASP A 161 2.91 -7.57 -3.74
C ASP A 161 2.47 -7.64 -5.22
N VAL A 162 3.19 -8.39 -6.05
CA VAL A 162 2.83 -8.59 -7.46
C VAL A 162 1.55 -9.40 -7.61
N TRP A 163 1.38 -10.46 -6.80
CA TRP A 163 0.18 -11.29 -6.83
C TRP A 163 -1.08 -10.51 -6.42
N GLN A 164 -0.97 -9.60 -5.45
CA GLN A 164 -2.08 -8.75 -5.01
C GLN A 164 -2.56 -7.75 -6.07
N LEU A 165 -1.79 -7.50 -7.13
CA LEU A 165 -2.17 -6.62 -8.24
C LEU A 165 -2.95 -7.34 -9.36
N GLY A 166 -2.92 -8.67 -9.41
CA GLY A 166 -3.53 -9.50 -10.46
C GLY A 166 -4.89 -10.05 -10.08
#